data_AF-A0A835BI62-F1
#
_entry.id   AF-A0A835BI62-F1
#
_cell.length_a   1.000
_cell.length_b   1.000
_cell.length_c   1.000
_cell.angle_alpha   90.00
_cell.angle_beta   90.00
_cell.angle_gamma   90.00
#
_symmetry.space_group_name_H-M   'P 1'
#
loop_
_entity.id
_entity.type
_entity.pdbx_description
1 polymer ?
#
loop_
_entity_poly.entity_id
_entity_poly.type
_entity_poly.pdbx_seq_one_letter_code
_entity_poly.pdbx_strand_id
1 'polypeptide(L)' 'MAPAHAAGTCKHLSGKFRGWCLLSDHCAEVCKTEGKGYTGGLCLGALGIILRCYCLMPCTAAVPAG' A
#
# COMPACT_ATOMS: atom_id res chain seq x y z
N MET A 1 18.56 23.14 -4.28
CA MET A 1 17.29 22.62 -4.84
C MET A 1 17.12 21.19 -4.35
N ALA A 2 16.29 20.98 -3.33
CA ALA A 2 15.92 19.62 -2.93
C ALA A 2 15.16 18.98 -4.10
N PRO A 3 15.44 17.73 -4.51
CA PRO A 3 14.63 17.09 -5.52
C PRO A 3 13.19 17.07 -5.02
N ALA A 4 12.31 17.75 -5.78
CA ALA A 4 10.88 17.59 -5.66
C ALA A 4 10.60 16.10 -5.81
N HIS A 5 10.44 15.40 -4.68
CA HIS A 5 9.67 14.17 -4.69
C HIS A 5 8.33 14.60 -5.27
N ALA A 6 8.06 14.24 -6.53
CA ALA A 6 6.70 14.19 -7.03
C ALA A 6 5.86 13.62 -5.89
N ALA A 7 4.76 14.27 -5.53
CA ALA A 7 3.89 13.86 -4.44
C ALA A 7 3.44 12.40 -4.68
N GLY A 8 4.31 11.48 -4.29
CA GLY A 8 4.33 10.13 -4.81
C GLY A 8 3.43 9.31 -3.93
N THR A 9 2.65 8.45 -4.54
CA THR A 9 1.94 7.43 -3.77
C THR A 9 2.92 6.29 -3.52
N CYS A 10 3.34 6.16 -2.26
CA CYS A 10 4.15 5.05 -1.80
C CYS A 10 3.26 3.84 -1.53
N LYS A 11 3.80 2.65 -1.79
CA LYS A 11 3.14 1.37 -1.55
C LYS A 11 3.83 0.63 -0.41
N HIS A 12 3.04 0.16 0.54
CA HIS A 12 3.48 -0.58 1.71
C HIS A 12 2.76 -1.92 1.75
N LEU A 13 3.49 -3.04 1.87
CA LEU A 13 2.86 -4.36 1.94
C LEU A 13 2.01 -4.45 3.23
N SER A 14 0.71 -4.72 3.13
CA SER A 14 -0.14 -4.84 4.32
C SER A 14 0.32 -6.01 5.19
N GLY A 15 0.49 -5.78 6.48
CA GLY A 15 0.81 -6.83 7.45
C GLY A 15 -0.43 -7.56 7.96
N LYS A 16 -1.60 -6.94 7.84
CA LYS A 16 -2.89 -7.49 8.28
C LYS A 16 -3.61 -8.29 7.20
N PHE A 17 -3.44 -7.93 5.92
CA PHE A 17 -4.10 -8.63 4.84
C PHE A 17 -3.51 -10.04 4.65
N ARG A 18 -4.32 -11.07 4.86
CA ARG A 18 -3.95 -12.48 4.68
C ARG A 18 -4.85 -13.10 3.62
N GLY A 19 -4.26 -13.80 2.66
CA GLY A 19 -4.98 -14.47 1.57
C GLY A 19 -4.81 -13.80 0.22
N TRP A 20 -5.61 -14.22 -0.76
CA TRP A 20 -5.56 -13.69 -2.11
C TRP A 20 -6.28 -12.35 -2.21
N CYS A 21 -5.53 -11.36 -2.66
CA CYS A 21 -6.05 -10.04 -2.96
C CYS A 21 -6.77 -10.09 -4.31
N LEU A 22 -8.05 -10.47 -4.28
CA LEU A 22 -8.92 -10.53 -5.47
C LEU A 22 -9.64 -9.20 -5.73
N LEU A 23 -9.91 -8.44 -4.66
CA LEU A 23 -10.56 -7.14 -4.72
C LEU A 23 -9.68 -6.08 -4.06
N SER A 24 -9.29 -5.07 -4.85
CA SER A 24 -8.49 -3.94 -4.35
C SER A 24 -9.25 -3.12 -3.31
N ASP A 25 -10.59 -3.01 -3.38
CA ASP A 25 -11.40 -2.36 -2.34
C ASP A 25 -11.25 -3.02 -0.98
N HIS A 26 -11.27 -4.35 -0.93
CA HIS A 26 -11.09 -5.07 0.33
C HIS A 26 -9.69 -4.85 0.91
N CYS A 27 -8.68 -4.77 0.03
CA CYS A 27 -7.35 -4.37 0.42
C CYS A 27 -7.29 -2.93 0.95
N ALA A 28 -7.95 -1.98 0.29
CA ALA A 28 -7.98 -0.59 0.71
C ALA A 28 -8.65 -0.41 2.09
N GLU A 29 -9.74 -1.12 2.36
CA GLU A 29 -10.40 -1.09 3.67
C GLU A 29 -9.50 -1.66 4.77
N VAL A 30 -8.83 -2.80 4.53
CA VAL A 30 -7.84 -3.35 5.48
C VAL A 30 -6.70 -2.36 5.71
N CYS A 31 -6.21 -1.71 4.67
CA CYS A 31 -5.19 -0.67 4.79
C CYS A 31 -5.68 0.52 5.61
N LYS A 32 -6.91 1.00 5.43
CA LYS A 32 -7.47 2.06 6.30
C LYS A 32 -7.52 1.61 7.76
N THR A 33 -7.87 0.34 8.02
CA THR A 33 -7.89 -0.21 9.39
C THR A 33 -6.49 -0.40 10.01
N GLU A 34 -5.43 -0.53 9.20
CA GLU A 34 -4.06 -0.57 9.72
C GLU A 34 -3.61 0.77 10.32
N GLY A 35 -4.29 1.89 9.99
CA GLY A 35 -4.18 3.13 10.73
C GLY A 35 -2.85 3.89 10.61
N LYS A 36 -2.00 3.58 9.62
CA LYS A 36 -0.68 4.23 9.42
C LYS A 36 -0.70 5.40 8.44
N GLY A 37 -1.85 6.06 8.27
CA GLY A 37 -2.02 7.12 7.28
C GLY A 37 -2.17 6.62 5.84
N TYR A 38 -2.66 5.39 5.66
CA TYR A 38 -2.95 4.83 4.35
C TYR A 38 -4.18 5.51 3.73
N THR A 39 -4.06 5.93 2.47
CA THR A 39 -5.11 6.58 1.70
C THR A 39 -5.85 5.60 0.77
N GLY A 40 -5.33 4.39 0.60
CA GLY A 40 -5.96 3.34 -0.20
C GLY A 40 -5.20 2.03 -0.17
N GLY A 41 -5.50 1.15 -1.12
CA GLY A 41 -4.83 -0.13 -1.28
C GLY A 41 -5.02 -0.70 -2.68
N LEU A 42 -4.06 -1.49 -3.14
CA LEU A 42 -4.09 -2.16 -4.43
C LEU A 42 -3.59 -3.59 -4.34
N CYS A 43 -4.27 -4.48 -5.04
CA CYS A 43 -3.84 -5.85 -5.21
C CYS A 43 -2.78 -5.92 -6.30
N LEU A 44 -1.57 -6.34 -5.94
CA LEU A 44 -0.50 -6.61 -6.89
C LEU A 44 -0.13 -8.09 -6.84
N GLY A 45 -0.11 -8.69 -8.03
CA GLY A 45 0.44 -10.01 -8.29
C GLY A 45 0.78 -10.11 -9.77
N ALA A 46 1.71 -10.99 -10.13
CA ALA A 46 1.90 -11.36 -11.54
C ALA A 46 1.01 -12.57 -11.86
N LEU A 47 0.72 -12.79 -13.15
CA LEU A 47 -0.05 -13.95 -13.62
C LEU A 47 0.49 -15.25 -12.98
N GLY A 48 -0.34 -15.90 -12.15
CA GLY A 48 -0.01 -17.17 -11.47
C GLY A 48 0.61 -17.06 -10.07
N ILE A 49 0.82 -15.86 -9.52
CA ILE A 49 1.30 -15.67 -8.14
C ILE A 49 0.22 -15.05 -7.24
N ILE A 50 0.27 -15.42 -5.95
CA ILE A 50 -0.59 -14.91 -4.86
C ILE A 50 -0.64 -13.38 -4.93
N LEU A 51 -1.80 -12.83 -5.28
CA LEU A 51 -2.00 -11.38 -5.23
C LEU A 51 -1.90 -10.94 -3.77
N ARG A 52 -0.95 -10.03 -3.50
CA ARG A 52 -0.76 -9.44 -2.18
C ARG A 52 -1.36 -8.05 -2.16
N CYS A 53 -1.88 -7.67 -1.01
CA CYS A 53 -2.41 -6.34 -0.76
C CYS A 53 -1.28 -5.37 -0.42
N TYR A 54 -1.19 -4.27 -1.17
CA TYR A 54 -0.29 -3.16 -0.88
C TYR A 54 -1.09 -1.91 -0.56
N CYS A 55 -0.89 -1.37 0.63
CA CYS A 55 -1.46 -0.13 1.10
C CYS A 55 -0.78 1.07 0.45
N LEU A 56 -1.58 2.04 0.04
CA LEU A 56 -1.13 3.28 -0.53
C LEU A 56 -1.07 4.37 0.53
N MET A 57 -0.01 5.15 0.51
CA MET A 57 0.17 6.30 1.40
C MET A 57 0.98 7.38 0.70
N PRO A 58 0.81 8.67 1.05
CA PRO A 58 1.70 9.71 0.57
C PRO A 58 3.13 9.44 1.02
N CYS A 59 4.10 9.47 0.10
CA CYS A 59 5.52 9.21 0.41
C CYS A 59 6.11 10.21 1.41
N THR A 60 5.49 11.37 1.61
CA THR A 60 5.89 12.34 2.65
C THR A 60 5.63 11.83 4.07
N ALA A 61 4.80 10.79 4.23
CA ALA A 61 4.54 10.08 5.49
C ALA A 61 5.19 8.69 5.55
N ALA A 62 5.88 8.26 4.48
CA ALA A 62 6.61 7.00 4.48
C ALA A 62 7.85 7.18 5.37
N VAL A 63 7.73 6.72 6.62
CA VAL A 63 8.81 6.63 7.61
C VAL A 63 10.09 6.14 6.90
N PRO A 64 11.22 6.87 6.99
CA PRO A 64 12.46 6.44 6.38
C PRO A 64 12.82 5.06 6.92
N ALA A 65 13.06 4.12 6.01
CA ALA A 65 13.69 2.85 6.36
C ALA A 65 15.08 3.19 6.91
N GLY A 66 15.19 3.23 8.24
CA GLY A 66 16.45 3.26 8.97
C GLY A 66 17.10 1.88 8.98
#